data_AF-A0A2Z5ZDV8-F1
#
_entry.id   AF-A0A2Z5ZDV8-F1
#
_cell.length_a   1.000
_cell.length_b   1.000
_cell.length_c   1.000
_cell.angle_alpha   90.00
_cell.angle_beta   90.00
_cell.angle_gamma   90.00
#
_symmetry.space_group_name_H-M   'P 1'
#
loop_
_entity.id
_entity.type
_entity.pdbx_description
1 polymer ?
#
loop_
_entity_poly.entity_id
_entity_poly.type
_entity_poly.pdbx_seq_one_letter_code
_entity_poly.pdbx_strand_id
1 'polypeptide(L)'
;MDHLDQLEAQSVFILREAYRKLRPLAMLWSLGKDSNVMVWLAKKAFMGRVPFPVMHVDTGKKFPEMYQFRDEYAKKWNLDLQLGECPQ
;
A
#
# COMPACT_ATOMS: atom_id res chain seq x y z
N MET A 1 22.34 -12.13 5.15
CA MET A 1 21.19 -11.57 5.85
C MET A 1 21.68 -10.42 6.68
N ASP A 2 21.48 -9.21 6.17
CA ASP A 2 21.66 -7.98 6.94
C ASP A 2 20.39 -7.66 7.76
N HIS A 3 20.38 -6.49 8.41
CA HIS A 3 19.24 -6.04 9.20
C HIS A 3 17.98 -5.77 8.34
N LEU A 4 18.14 -5.24 7.12
CA LEU A 4 17.02 -4.94 6.23
C LEU A 4 16.39 -6.20 5.64
N ASP A 5 17.20 -7.22 5.34
CA ASP A 5 16.73 -8.54 4.93
C ASP A 5 15.78 -9.14 5.99
N GLN A 6 16.12 -9.00 7.27
CA GLN A 6 15.30 -9.49 8.38
C GLN A 6 13.97 -8.73 8.49
N LEU A 7 14.01 -7.40 8.41
CA LEU A 7 12.81 -6.56 8.46
C LEU A 7 11.89 -6.82 7.26
N GLU A 8 12.45 -7.01 6.07
CA GLU A 8 11.68 -7.34 4.87
C GLU A 8 11.00 -8.71 5.02
N ALA A 9 11.74 -9.74 5.46
CA ALA A 9 11.20 -11.07 5.67
C ALA A 9 10.06 -11.08 6.72
N GLN A 10 10.25 -10.37 7.83
CA GLN A 10 9.23 -10.23 8.88
C GLN A 10 7.99 -9.49 8.35
N SER A 11 8.17 -8.43 7.58
CA SER A 11 7.07 -7.66 7.00
C SER A 11 6.26 -8.50 6.00
N VAL A 12 6.94 -9.25 5.13
CA VAL A 12 6.29 -10.19 4.18
C VAL A 12 5.49 -11.26 4.92
N PHE A 13 6.04 -11.80 6.00
CA PHE A 13 5.33 -12.78 6.85
C PHE A 13 4.05 -12.18 7.44
N ILE A 14 4.12 -10.98 8.03
CA ILE A 14 2.96 -10.29 8.63
C ILE A 14 1.88 -10.03 7.58
N LEU A 15 2.25 -9.53 6.39
CA LEU A 15 1.30 -9.24 5.31
C LEU A 15 0.56 -10.51 4.84
N ARG A 16 1.27 -11.64 4.72
CA ARG A 16 0.67 -12.92 4.33
C ARG A 16 -0.26 -13.46 5.42
N GLU A 17 0.13 -13.37 6.69
CA GLU A 17 -0.73 -13.79 7.79
C GLU A 17 -1.98 -12.91 7.93
N ALA A 18 -1.84 -11.59 7.76
CA ALA A 18 -2.97 -10.66 7.75
C ALA A 18 -3.95 -11.00 6.62
N TYR A 19 -3.46 -11.23 5.40
CA TYR A 19 -4.29 -11.65 4.26
C TYR A 19 -5.01 -12.98 4.50
N ARG A 20 -4.33 -13.93 5.17
CA ARG A 20 -4.94 -15.22 5.52
C ARG A 20 -6.05 -15.09 6.56
N LYS A 21 -5.88 -14.22 7.57
CA LYS A 21 -6.72 -14.17 8.78
C LYS A 21 -7.81 -13.09 8.76
N LEU A 22 -7.61 -11.96 8.07
CA LEU A 22 -8.49 -10.80 8.12
C LEU A 22 -9.32 -10.70 6.83
N ARG A 23 -10.65 -10.67 6.96
CA ARG A 23 -11.57 -10.44 5.84
C ARG A 23 -12.76 -9.57 6.30
N PRO A 24 -13.03 -8.42 5.65
CA PRO A 24 -12.26 -7.82 4.55
C PRO A 24 -10.94 -7.18 5.00
N LEU A 25 -9.95 -7.15 4.11
CA LEU A 25 -8.64 -6.49 4.32
C LEU A 25 -8.48 -5.36 3.29
N ALA A 26 -7.94 -4.23 3.73
CA ALA A 26 -7.49 -3.13 2.87
C ALA A 26 -6.21 -2.52 3.45
N MET A 27 -5.37 -1.93 2.60
CA MET A 27 -4.16 -1.23 3.01
C MET A 27 -4.32 0.28 2.85
N LEU A 28 -4.10 1.04 3.92
CA LEU A 28 -4.12 2.50 3.86
C LEU A 28 -2.84 3.02 3.20
N TRP A 29 -3.00 3.84 2.16
CA TRP A 29 -1.92 4.46 1.41
C TRP A 29 -2.08 5.97 1.43
N SER A 30 -1.21 6.64 2.19
CA SER A 30 -1.24 8.10 2.39
C SER A 30 -0.30 8.88 1.47
N LEU A 31 0.40 8.17 0.56
CA LEU A 31 1.45 8.71 -0.33
C LEU A 31 2.73 9.16 0.38
N GLY A 32 2.82 8.97 1.69
CA GLY A 32 4.04 9.18 2.45
C GLY A 32 5.04 8.04 2.29
N LYS A 33 6.30 8.29 2.69
CA LYS A 33 7.43 7.36 2.56
C LYS A 33 7.13 5.96 3.14
N ASP A 34 6.52 5.89 4.31
CA ASP A 34 6.28 4.63 5.01
C ASP A 34 5.21 3.80 4.29
N SER A 35 4.12 4.46 3.86
CA SER A 35 3.05 3.81 3.12
C SER A 35 3.48 3.35 1.72
N ASN A 36 4.41 4.06 1.07
CA ASN A 36 5.02 3.63 -0.18
C ASN A 36 5.84 2.35 0.01
N VAL A 37 6.63 2.27 1.09
CA VAL A 37 7.36 1.04 1.45
C VAL A 37 6.38 -0.11 1.72
N MET A 38 5.26 0.15 2.40
CA MET A 38 4.26 -0.91 2.63
C MET A 38 3.65 -1.46 1.34
N VAL A 39 3.29 -0.60 0.38
CA VAL A 39 2.76 -1.04 -0.93
C VAL A 39 3.81 -1.88 -1.67
N TRP A 40 5.08 -1.47 -1.64
CA TRP A 40 6.18 -2.25 -2.21
C TRP A 40 6.36 -3.61 -1.55
N LEU A 41 6.31 -3.66 -0.21
CA LEU A 41 6.38 -4.91 0.56
C LEU A 41 5.18 -5.83 0.28
N ALA A 42 3.98 -5.28 0.11
CA ALA A 42 2.81 -6.05 -0.31
C ALA A 42 3.04 -6.68 -1.69
N LYS A 43 3.55 -5.91 -2.66
CA LYS A 43 3.93 -6.46 -3.96
C LYS A 43 4.94 -7.59 -3.83
N LYS A 44 6.00 -7.43 -3.02
CA LYS A 44 6.96 -8.51 -2.76
C LYS A 44 6.29 -9.73 -2.12
N ALA A 45 5.41 -9.52 -1.14
CA ALA A 45 4.72 -10.59 -0.43
C ALA A 45 3.85 -11.45 -1.35
N PHE A 46 3.24 -10.85 -2.38
CA PHE A 46 2.31 -11.50 -3.30
C PHE A 46 2.78 -11.51 -4.75
N MET A 47 4.09 -11.73 -4.96
CA MET A 47 4.68 -12.00 -6.29
C MET A 47 4.35 -10.95 -7.36
N GLY A 48 4.46 -9.67 -6.98
CA GLY A 48 4.24 -8.52 -7.84
C GLY A 48 2.80 -7.98 -7.84
N ARG A 49 1.87 -8.65 -7.16
CA ARG A 49 0.45 -8.25 -7.06
C ARG A 49 0.13 -7.69 -5.67
N VAL A 50 -0.99 -7.00 -5.55
CA VAL A 50 -1.59 -6.64 -4.26
C VAL A 50 -3.02 -7.19 -4.27
N PRO A 51 -3.31 -8.30 -3.57
CA PRO A 51 -4.57 -9.04 -3.71
C PRO A 51 -5.73 -8.45 -2.88
N PHE A 52 -5.60 -7.21 -2.43
CA PHE A 52 -6.59 -6.50 -1.63
C PHE A 52 -6.59 -5.01 -2.00
N PRO A 53 -7.70 -4.29 -1.73
CA PRO A 53 -7.78 -2.88 -2.01
C PRO A 53 -6.71 -2.05 -1.28
N VAL A 54 -6.24 -1.02 -1.97
CA VAL A 54 -5.39 0.04 -1.40
C VAL A 54 -6.25 1.29 -1.29
N MET A 55 -6.38 1.85 -0.08
CA MET A 55 -7.28 2.97 0.17
C MET A 55 -6.50 4.25 0.44
N HIS A 56 -6.82 5.31 -0.29
CA HIS A 56 -6.31 6.65 -0.06
C HIS A 56 -7.43 7.57 0.40
N VAL A 57 -7.35 8.00 1.67
CA VAL A 57 -8.27 9.00 2.25
C VAL A 57 -7.70 10.38 1.98
N ASP A 58 -8.48 11.20 1.28
CA ASP A 58 -8.04 12.51 0.83
C ASP A 58 -8.60 13.66 1.67
N THR A 59 -7.72 14.62 1.96
CA THR A 59 -8.06 15.85 2.68
C THR A 59 -8.20 17.05 1.72
N GLY A 60 -7.87 16.87 0.44
CA GLY A 60 -7.84 17.95 -0.56
C GLY A 60 -6.68 18.94 -0.39
N LYS A 61 -5.75 18.67 0.54
CA LYS A 61 -4.64 19.59 0.89
C LYS A 61 -3.27 19.10 0.40
N LYS A 62 -3.21 18.05 -0.42
CA LYS A 62 -1.95 17.50 -0.92
C LYS A 62 -1.48 18.26 -2.16
N PHE A 63 -0.17 18.21 -2.40
CA PHE A 63 0.42 18.78 -3.60
C PHE A 63 -0.10 18.06 -4.87
N PRO A 64 -0.33 18.77 -5.99
CA PRO A 64 -0.73 18.17 -7.26
C PRO A 64 0.14 16.98 -7.69
N GLU A 65 1.45 17.08 -7.45
CA GLU A 65 2.46 16.07 -7.78
C GLU A 65 2.24 14.76 -6.99
N MET A 66 1.69 14.84 -5.77
CA MET A 66 1.36 13.64 -4.99
C MET A 66 0.20 12.88 -5.64
N TYR A 67 -0.81 13.58 -6.14
CA TYR A 67 -1.92 12.95 -6.86
C TYR A 67 -1.45 12.32 -8.17
N GLN A 68 -0.57 13.01 -8.91
CA GLN A 68 0.04 12.47 -10.13
C GLN A 68 0.83 11.18 -9.83
N PHE A 69 1.67 11.20 -8.79
CA PHE A 69 2.41 10.03 -8.32
C PHE A 69 1.46 8.87 -7.96
N ARG A 70 0.41 9.13 -7.17
CA ARG A 70 -0.60 8.12 -6.81
C ARG A 70 -1.18 7.46 -8.06
N ASP A 71 -1.64 8.27 -9.00
CA ASP A 71 -2.40 7.80 -10.16
C ASP A 71 -1.50 7.06 -11.16
N GLU A 72 -0.26 7.52 -11.33
CA GLU A 72 0.75 6.81 -12.14
C GLU A 72 1.02 5.42 -11.57
N TYR A 73 1.36 5.34 -10.28
CA TYR A 73 1.79 4.10 -9.66
C TYR A 73 0.64 3.12 -9.41
N ALA A 74 -0.57 3.63 -9.14
CA ALA A 74 -1.77 2.80 -9.09
C ALA A 74 -2.01 2.07 -10.42
N LYS A 75 -1.88 2.78 -11.55
CA LYS A 75 -1.99 2.18 -12.89
C LYS A 75 -0.82 1.24 -13.19
N LYS A 76 0.41 1.70 -12.98
CA LYS A 76 1.65 0.95 -13.25
C LYS A 76 1.71 -0.37 -12.48
N TRP A 77 1.15 -0.41 -11.28
CA TRP A 77 1.15 -1.60 -10.42
C TRP A 77 -0.18 -2.34 -10.41
N ASN A 78 -1.16 -1.90 -11.21
CA ASN A 78 -2.50 -2.47 -11.29
C ASN A 78 -3.13 -2.64 -9.89
N LEU A 79 -3.08 -1.57 -9.09
CA LEU A 79 -3.67 -1.56 -7.75
C LEU A 79 -5.19 -1.38 -7.85
N ASP A 80 -5.93 -2.09 -7.01
CA ASP A 80 -7.31 -1.77 -6.71
C ASP A 80 -7.34 -0.55 -5.76
N LEU A 81 -7.22 0.65 -6.35
CA LEU A 81 -7.16 1.91 -5.61
C LEU A 81 -8.58 2.40 -5.29
N GLN A 82 -8.89 2.45 -4.00
CA GLN A 82 -10.13 3.00 -3.46
C GLN A 82 -9.87 4.41 -2.94
N LEU A 83 -10.65 5.37 -3.43
CA LEU A 83 -10.56 6.77 -3.01
C LEU A 83 -11.68 7.07 -2.03
N GLY A 84 -11.32 7.65 -0.89
CA GLY A 84 -12.27 8.16 0.09
C GLY A 84 -11.98 9.62 0.41
N GLU A 85 -12.99 10.38 0.80
CA GLU A 85 -12.83 11.74 1.31
C GLU A 85 -12.76 11.71 2.85
N CYS A 86 -11.90 12.55 3.42
CA CYS A 86 -11.88 12.76 4.86
C CYS A 86 -13.19 13.44 5.27
N PRO A 87 -13.92 12.92 6.28
CA PRO A 87 -15.08 13.62 6.85
C PRO A 87 -14.66 15.03 7.27
N GLN A 88 -15.51 16.01 6.99
CA GLN A 88 -15.32 17.39 7.43
C GLN A 88 -15.73 17.58 8.90
#